data_AF-A0A7V9KV59-F1
#
_entry.id   AF-A0A7V9KV59-F1
#
_cell.length_a   1.000
_cell.length_b   1.000
_cell.length_c   1.000
_cell.angle_alpha   90.00
_cell.angle_beta   90.00
_cell.angle_gamma   90.00
#
_symmetry.space_group_name_H-M   'P 1'
#
loop_
_entity.id
_entity.type
_entity.pdbx_description
1 polymer ?
#
loop_
_entity_poly.entity_id
_entity_poly.type
_entity_poly.pdbx_seq_one_letter_code
_entity_poly.pdbx_strand_id
1 'polypeptide(L)' 'MSSLPDDRPRPLLLTGDDSLLDHLLRLSAAAGVTPEVARDVGAARHAWGSAGVVVVGDDLS' A
#
# COMPACT_ATOMS: atom_id res chain seq x y z
N MET A 1 25.52 10.62 6.72
CA MET A 1 24.62 9.65 7.37
C MET A 1 23.95 8.84 6.27
N SER A 2 24.46 7.64 5.94
CA SER A 2 23.68 6.72 5.10
C SER A 2 22.53 6.20 5.95
N SER A 3 21.29 6.40 5.51
CA SER A 3 20.15 5.69 6.08
C SER A 3 20.34 4.19 5.82
N LEU A 4 20.21 3.37 6.87
CA LEU A 4 20.14 1.92 6.71
C LEU A 4 18.90 1.58 5.85
N PRO A 5 18.95 0.49 5.06
CA PRO A 5 17.78 0.01 4.33
C PRO A 5 16.60 -0.16 5.29
N ASP A 6 15.45 0.43 4.97
CA ASP A 6 14.23 0.23 5.76
C ASP A 6 13.63 -1.13 5.37
N ASP A 7 13.89 -2.13 6.20
CA ASP A 7 13.40 -3.50 6.05
C ASP A 7 12.02 -3.70 6.69
N ARG A 8 11.39 -2.61 7.18
CA ARG A 8 10.04 -2.70 7.72
C ARG A 8 9.04 -3.00 6.61
N PRO A 9 8.14 -3.96 6.84
CA PRO A 9 7.16 -4.34 5.83
C PRO A 9 6.25 -3.15 5.51
N ARG A 10 6.12 -2.84 4.22
CA ARG A 10 5.31 -1.72 3.74
C ARG A 10 3.82 -2.11 3.74
N PRO A 11 2.90 -1.19 4.04
CA PRO A 11 1.49 -1.44 3.82
C PRO A 11 1.21 -1.62 2.32
N LEU A 12 0.28 -2.49 1.99
CA LEU A 12 -0.22 -2.68 0.63
C LEU A 12 -1.62 -2.08 0.53
N LEU A 13 -1.81 -1.14 -0.39
CA LEU A 13 -3.11 -0.57 -0.74
C LEU A 13 -3.59 -1.19 -2.04
N LEU A 14 -4.74 -1.86 -1.98
CA LEU A 14 -5.39 -2.52 -3.09
C LEU A 14 -6.71 -1.85 -3.39
N THR A 15 -6.77 -1.05 -4.45
CA THR A 15 -8.01 -0.43 -4.93
C THR A 15 -7.82 0.09 -6.35
N GLY A 16 -8.85 -0.04 -7.18
CA GLY A 16 -9.01 0.62 -8.47
C GLY A 16 -9.66 2.01 -8.38
N ASP A 17 -10.23 2.39 -7.24
CA ASP A 17 -10.81 3.72 -6.99
C ASP A 17 -9.71 4.76 -6.72
N ASP A 18 -9.63 5.78 -7.58
CA ASP A 18 -8.65 6.88 -7.46
C ASP A 18 -8.94 7.81 -6.28
N SER A 19 -10.22 8.04 -5.95
CA SER A 19 -10.60 8.90 -4.84
C SER A 19 -10.23 8.23 -3.52
N LEU A 20 -10.53 6.95 -3.36
CA LEU A 20 -10.12 6.18 -2.19
C LEU A 20 -8.59 6.16 -2.06
N LEU A 21 -7.88 5.90 -3.15
CA LEU A 21 -6.42 5.88 -3.17
C LEU A 21 -5.81 7.21 -2.71
N ASP A 22 -6.31 8.34 -3.19
CA ASP A 22 -5.83 9.68 -2.82
C ASP A 22 -5.99 9.93 -1.30
N HIS A 23 -7.11 9.53 -0.70
CA HIS A 23 -7.29 9.61 0.75
C HIS A 23 -6.31 8.72 1.53
N LEU A 24 -6.11 7.48 1.07
CA LEU A 24 -5.20 6.53 1.73
C LEU A 24 -3.73 6.97 1.61
N LEU A 25 -3.34 7.57 0.49
CA LEU A 25 -2.00 8.15 0.30
C LEU A 25 -1.77 9.34 1.23
N ARG A 26 -2.76 10.23 1.38
CA ARG A 26 -2.69 11.33 2.35
C ARG A 26 -2.52 10.83 3.79
N LEU A 27 -3.28 9.81 4.18
CA LEU A 27 -3.15 9.18 5.50
C LEU A 27 -1.78 8.54 5.71
N SER A 28 -1.28 7.82 4.71
CA SER A 28 0.03 7.16 4.78
C SER A 28 1.16 8.17 4.92
N ALA A 29 1.09 9.28 4.17
CA ALA A 29 2.05 10.38 4.28
C ALA A 29 2.02 11.04 5.67
N ALA A 30 0.83 11.26 6.24
CA ALA A 30 0.69 11.78 7.60
C ALA A 30 1.29 10.83 8.66
N ALA A 31 1.27 9.53 8.40
CA ALA A 31 1.92 8.51 9.23
C ALA A 31 3.43 8.33 8.95
N GLY A 32 3.99 9.03 7.95
CA GLY A 32 5.39 8.87 7.55
C GLY A 32 5.69 7.53 6.86
N VAL A 33 4.69 6.90 6.27
CA VAL A 33 4.79 5.59 5.62
C VAL A 33 4.61 5.72 4.11
N THR A 34 5.41 4.99 3.33
CA THR A 34 5.24 4.87 1.88
C THR A 34 4.67 3.49 1.55
N PRO A 35 3.36 3.40 1.24
CA PRO A 35 2.74 2.12 0.92
C PRO A 35 3.14 1.65 -0.49
N GLU A 36 3.01 0.36 -0.72
CA GLU A 36 2.90 -0.21 -2.05
C GLU A 36 1.45 -0.12 -2.53
N VAL A 37 1.23 0.12 -3.82
CA VAL A 37 -0.11 0.28 -4.41
C VAL A 37 -0.28 -0.73 -5.52
N ALA A 38 -1.39 -1.48 -5.48
CA ALA A 38 -1.83 -2.32 -6.58
C ALA A 38 -3.28 -1.98 -6.96
N ARG A 39 -3.54 -1.97 -8.27
CA ARG A 39 -4.83 -1.58 -8.85
C ARG A 39 -5.71 -2.78 -9.22
N ASP A 40 -5.16 -3.99 -9.08
CA ASP A 40 -5.84 -5.25 -9.33
C ASP A 40 -5.25 -6.38 -8.47
N VAL A 41 -5.99 -7.48 -8.37
CA VAL A 41 -5.65 -8.65 -7.54
C VAL A 41 -4.39 -9.37 -8.04
N GLY A 42 -4.11 -9.33 -9.34
CA GLY A 42 -2.93 -9.95 -9.93
C GLY A 42 -1.64 -9.25 -9.49
N ALA A 43 -1.63 -7.91 -9.57
CA ALA A 43 -0.51 -7.08 -9.14
C ALA A 43 -0.23 -7.19 -7.63
N ALA A 44 -1.27 -7.45 -6.83
CA ALA A 44 -1.17 -7.60 -5.38
C ALA A 44 -0.35 -8.81 -4.91
N ARG A 45 -0.35 -9.87 -5.72
CA ARG A 45 0.10 -11.20 -5.30
C ARG A 45 1.55 -11.24 -4.83
N HIS A 46 2.41 -10.41 -5.42
CA HIS A 46 3.82 -10.34 -5.06
C HIS A 46 4.03 -9.71 -3.67
N ALA A 47 3.31 -8.64 -3.34
CA ALA A 47 3.49 -7.88 -2.11
C ALA A 47 2.64 -8.40 -0.94
N TRP A 48 1.59 -9.20 -1.21
CA TRP A 48 0.63 -9.65 -0.21
C TRP A 48 1.26 -10.34 1.01
N GLY A 49 2.20 -11.25 0.78
CA GLY A 49 2.81 -12.04 1.86
C GLY A 49 3.82 -11.28 2.71
N SER A 50 4.40 -10.19 2.18
CA SER A 50 5.39 -9.36 2.87
C SER A 50 4.80 -8.10 3.49
N ALA A 51 3.56 -7.74 3.16
CA ALA A 51 2.92 -6.54 3.66
C ALA A 51 2.60 -6.66 5.16
N GLY A 52 2.93 -5.61 5.93
CA GLY A 52 2.65 -5.58 7.37
C GLY A 52 1.16 -5.34 7.66
N VAL A 53 0.49 -4.66 6.73
CA VAL A 53 -0.97 -4.42 6.69
C VAL A 53 -1.38 -4.42 5.22
N VAL A 54 -2.53 -5.01 4.93
CA VAL A 54 -3.17 -4.91 3.60
C VAL A 54 -4.52 -4.22 3.77
N VAL A 55 -4.75 -3.18 2.95
CA VAL A 55 -6.04 -2.48 2.84
C VAL A 55 -6.61 -2.82 1.48
N VAL A 56 -7.82 -3.38 1.44
CA VAL A 56 -8.51 -3.81 0.22
C VAL A 56 -9.80 -3.00 0.09
N GLY A 57 -9.93 -2.29 -1.02
CA GLY A 57 -11.18 -1.63 -1.42
C GLY A 57 -12.22 -2.65 -1.87
N ASP A 58 -13.49 -2.33 -1.65
CA ASP A 58 -14.63 -3.14 -2.08
C ASP A 58 -14.90 -3.07 -3.59
N ASP A 59 -14.19 -2.18 -4.29
CA ASP A 59 -14.25 -1.97 -5.73
C ASP A 59 -13.49 -3.03 -6.55
N LEU A 60 -12.72 -3.89 -5.90
CA LEU A 60 -11.95 -4.95 -6.54
C LEU A 60 -12.80 -6.23 -6.73
N SER A 61 -12.81 -6.74 -7.96
CA SER A 61 -13.47 -7.98 -8.39
C SER A 61 -12.49 -9.12 -8.64
#